data_AF-A0A1F7KEI6-F1
#
_entry.id   AF-A0A1F7KEI6-F1
#
_cell.length_a   1.000
_cell.length_b   1.000
_cell.length_c   1.000
_cell.angle_alpha   90.00
_cell.angle_beta   90.00
_cell.angle_gamma   90.00
#
_symmetry.space_group_name_H-M   'P 1'
#
loop_
_entity.id
_entity.type
_entity.pdbx_description
1 polymer ?
#
loop_
_entity_poly.entity_id
_entity_poly.type
_entity_poly.pdbx_seq_one_letter_code
_entity_poly.pdbx_strand_id
1 'polypeptide(L)'
;MSAKDMPSSQEGTDQISNQLGFLSKNDWLDQLTDKLNTEAASFYQENLLEAAQGLGYCIDERPIADSDPSKSMPPKPAFVGGAAGWVVMYLMSGQTLENAVISTKRLYQKMNWGDMEIHTDNHSHEGQVGCGFLNVQQSVIDVLKQLNIPGLSKEINKINGVAIFQALKNAGAKVITLTGAHKASQAKVVINQVVGKTLDRQKLYDQNPAFLWDAWATANNKVLTEFNQLAQTNLELDNFTRLQAGLHLATGMFLNAVRLDGAEKNVVMLS
;
A
#
# COMPACT_ATOMS: atom_id res chain seq x y z
N MET A 1 5.16 -6.67 -16.50
CA MET A 1 6.59 -6.28 -16.54
C MET A 1 7.38 -7.26 -15.68
N SER A 2 8.53 -7.72 -16.14
CA SER A 2 9.42 -8.55 -15.31
C SER A 2 10.19 -7.63 -14.35
N ALA A 3 10.63 -8.14 -13.21
CA ALA A 3 11.41 -7.37 -12.24
C ALA A 3 12.76 -6.81 -12.75
N LYS A 4 13.16 -7.13 -14.00
CA LYS A 4 14.37 -6.61 -14.63
C LYS A 4 14.25 -5.17 -15.15
N ASP A 5 13.05 -4.63 -15.25
CA ASP A 5 12.80 -3.28 -15.79
C ASP A 5 12.51 -2.24 -14.68
N MET A 6 12.61 -2.62 -13.41
CA MET A 6 12.37 -1.72 -12.28
C MET A 6 13.61 -0.86 -12.01
N PRO A 7 13.50 0.48 -12.00
CA PRO A 7 14.64 1.34 -11.75
C PRO A 7 15.07 1.17 -10.29
N SER A 8 16.09 0.34 -10.08
CA SER A 8 16.86 0.27 -8.83
C SER A 8 17.96 1.33 -8.79
N SER A 9 17.98 2.26 -9.75
CA SER A 9 18.93 3.36 -9.81
C SER A 9 18.47 4.52 -8.91
N GLN A 10 19.46 5.18 -8.30
CA GLN A 10 19.27 6.46 -7.60
C GLN A 10 18.44 7.45 -8.44
N GLU A 11 18.61 7.43 -9.76
CA GLU A 11 17.84 8.22 -10.71
C GLU A 11 16.32 7.99 -10.64
N GLY A 12 15.87 6.74 -10.49
CA GLY A 12 14.45 6.43 -10.33
C GLY A 12 13.86 6.97 -9.01
N THR A 13 14.63 6.86 -7.92
CA THR A 13 14.27 7.45 -6.63
C THR A 13 14.16 8.97 -6.75
N ASP A 14 15.14 9.65 -7.35
CA ASP A 14 15.13 11.11 -7.46
C ASP A 14 13.98 11.61 -8.34
N GLN A 15 13.68 10.92 -9.45
CA GLN A 15 12.54 11.25 -10.31
C GLN A 15 11.21 11.13 -9.56
N ILE A 16 10.98 10.02 -8.85
CA ILE A 16 9.75 9.80 -8.07
C ILE A 16 9.63 10.82 -6.94
N SER A 17 10.71 11.09 -6.20
CA SER A 17 10.73 12.12 -5.15
C SER A 17 10.38 13.50 -5.69
N ASN A 18 10.90 13.88 -6.86
CA ASN A 18 10.57 15.16 -7.48
C ASN A 18 9.08 15.24 -7.84
N GLN A 19 8.49 14.17 -8.38
CA GLN A 19 7.06 14.13 -8.69
C GLN A 19 6.18 14.17 -7.44
N LEU A 20 6.62 13.52 -6.36
CA LEU A 20 5.93 13.47 -5.07
C LEU A 20 6.28 14.64 -4.14
N GLY A 21 7.11 15.58 -4.58
CA GLY A 21 7.56 16.71 -3.75
C GLY A 21 6.42 17.56 -3.17
N PHE A 22 5.22 17.51 -3.76
CA PHE A 22 4.02 18.15 -3.21
C PHE A 22 3.59 17.58 -1.85
N LEU A 23 3.91 16.33 -1.53
CA LEU A 23 3.61 15.71 -0.23
C LEU A 23 4.33 16.40 0.95
N SER A 24 5.42 17.12 0.66
CA SER A 24 6.15 17.91 1.68
C SER A 24 5.48 19.25 1.99
N LYS A 25 4.48 19.67 1.20
CA LYS A 25 3.80 20.97 1.35
C LYS A 25 2.58 20.88 2.26
N ASN A 26 2.14 22.02 2.79
CA ASN A 26 0.99 22.07 3.70
C ASN A 26 -0.36 21.84 3.00
N ASP A 27 -0.44 22.17 1.71
CA ASP A 27 -1.60 22.03 0.84
C ASP A 27 -1.56 20.72 0.03
N TRP A 28 -0.82 19.70 0.50
CA TRP A 28 -0.57 18.49 -0.27
C TRP A 28 -1.84 17.76 -0.70
N LEU A 29 -2.90 17.80 0.12
CA LEU A 29 -4.17 17.13 -0.18
C LEU A 29 -4.93 17.84 -1.30
N ASP A 30 -4.87 19.18 -1.33
CA ASP A 30 -5.44 19.98 -2.41
C ASP A 30 -4.66 19.74 -3.71
N GLN A 31 -3.33 19.79 -3.64
CA GLN A 31 -2.46 19.48 -4.80
C GLN A 31 -2.63 18.04 -5.29
N LEU A 32 -2.87 17.09 -4.37
CA LEU A 32 -3.23 15.72 -4.73
C LEU A 32 -4.55 15.77 -5.51
N THR A 33 -5.61 16.33 -4.93
CA THR A 33 -6.95 16.43 -5.56
C THR A 33 -6.90 17.05 -6.96
N ASP A 34 -6.14 18.13 -7.16
CA ASP A 34 -5.95 18.77 -8.47
C ASP A 34 -5.28 17.82 -9.49
N LYS A 35 -4.30 17.04 -9.02
CA LYS A 35 -3.66 15.98 -9.81
C LYS A 35 -4.59 14.79 -10.08
N LEU A 36 -5.64 14.58 -9.28
CA LEU A 36 -6.54 13.42 -9.36
C LEU A 36 -7.79 13.63 -10.23
N ASN A 37 -8.21 14.87 -10.47
CA ASN A 37 -9.49 15.11 -11.12
C ASN A 37 -9.44 14.89 -12.65
N THR A 38 -10.04 13.78 -13.12
CA THR A 38 -10.84 13.65 -14.37
C THR A 38 -11.52 12.26 -14.51
N GLU A 39 -12.82 12.28 -14.82
CA GLU A 39 -13.68 11.29 -15.53
C GLU A 39 -13.92 9.85 -15.03
N ALA A 40 -13.19 9.29 -14.05
CA ALA A 40 -13.35 7.87 -13.70
C ALA A 40 -14.10 7.54 -12.38
N ALA A 41 -14.70 8.49 -11.67
CA ALA A 41 -15.28 8.23 -10.34
C ALA A 41 -16.56 7.37 -10.36
N SER A 42 -17.44 7.54 -11.36
CA SER A 42 -18.79 6.95 -11.33
C SER A 42 -18.79 5.42 -11.25
N PHE A 43 -17.93 4.75 -12.03
CA PHE A 43 -17.81 3.28 -11.95
C PHE A 43 -17.43 2.83 -10.55
N TYR A 44 -16.39 3.42 -9.95
CA TYR A 44 -15.93 2.99 -8.63
C TYR A 44 -16.96 3.32 -7.55
N GLN A 45 -17.61 4.49 -7.64
CA GLN A 45 -18.61 4.92 -6.66
C GLN A 45 -19.87 4.03 -6.67
N GLU A 46 -20.35 3.62 -7.85
CA GLU A 46 -21.49 2.70 -8.00
C GLU A 46 -21.19 1.27 -7.50
N ASN A 47 -19.91 0.95 -7.29
CA ASN A 47 -19.45 -0.40 -6.94
C ASN A 47 -18.89 -0.51 -5.52
N LEU A 48 -19.08 0.51 -4.68
CA LEU A 48 -18.71 0.47 -3.27
C LEU A 48 -19.57 -0.55 -2.49
N LEU A 49 -18.88 -1.45 -1.80
CA LEU A 49 -19.47 -2.49 -0.96
C LEU A 49 -19.15 -2.21 0.50
N GLU A 50 -19.98 -2.71 1.43
CA GLU A 50 -19.63 -2.74 2.85
C GLU A 50 -18.35 -3.56 3.04
N ALA A 51 -17.34 -2.96 3.67
CA ALA A 51 -16.11 -3.65 3.99
C ALA A 51 -16.38 -4.68 5.08
N ALA A 52 -16.09 -5.94 4.79
CA ALA A 52 -16.13 -6.99 5.79
C ALA A 52 -15.10 -6.71 6.88
N GLN A 53 -15.53 -6.95 8.12
CA GLN A 53 -14.65 -6.86 9.27
C GLN A 53 -13.57 -7.94 9.19
N GLY A 54 -12.41 -7.66 9.79
CA GLY A 54 -11.49 -8.72 10.17
C GLY A 54 -10.46 -9.15 9.15
N LEU A 55 -10.25 -8.50 7.99
CA LEU A 55 -9.12 -8.80 7.10
C LEU A 55 -8.70 -7.56 6.31
N GLY A 56 -7.39 -7.28 6.17
CA GLY A 56 -6.85 -6.22 5.31
C GLY A 56 -5.77 -6.76 4.37
N TYR A 57 -5.90 -6.53 3.06
CA TYR A 57 -5.05 -7.14 2.03
C TYR A 57 -4.16 -6.12 1.29
N CYS A 58 -3.22 -6.63 0.48
CA CYS A 58 -2.38 -5.78 -0.37
C CYS A 58 -3.19 -5.09 -1.49
N ILE A 59 -2.85 -3.85 -1.85
CA ILE A 59 -3.42 -3.14 -3.00
C ILE A 59 -3.30 -3.84 -4.38
N ASP A 60 -2.63 -5.00 -4.44
CA ASP A 60 -2.45 -5.77 -5.67
C ASP A 60 -3.82 -6.13 -6.27
N GLU A 61 -3.98 -5.81 -7.55
CA GLU A 61 -5.23 -5.96 -8.28
C GLU A 61 -5.47 -7.40 -8.75
N ARG A 62 -4.44 -8.25 -8.75
CA ARG A 62 -4.52 -9.61 -9.30
C ARG A 62 -5.42 -10.52 -8.46
N PRO A 63 -6.12 -11.47 -9.11
CA PRO A 63 -6.98 -12.44 -8.42
C PRO A 63 -6.15 -13.43 -7.58
N ILE A 64 -6.83 -14.10 -6.65
CA ILE A 64 -6.24 -15.15 -5.82
C ILE A 64 -6.35 -16.48 -6.56
N ALA A 65 -5.27 -17.25 -6.60
CA ALA A 65 -5.18 -18.51 -7.33
C ALA A 65 -6.16 -19.59 -6.83
N ASP A 66 -6.38 -19.64 -5.52
CA ASP A 66 -7.15 -20.70 -4.84
C ASP A 66 -8.55 -20.25 -4.38
N SER A 67 -9.02 -19.07 -4.79
CA SER A 67 -10.42 -18.71 -4.57
C SER A 67 -11.27 -19.43 -5.63
N ASP A 68 -12.08 -20.38 -5.18
CA ASP A 68 -13.26 -20.83 -5.93
C ASP A 68 -13.95 -19.58 -6.52
N PRO A 69 -14.05 -19.45 -7.86
CA PRO A 69 -14.63 -18.25 -8.48
C PRO A 69 -16.08 -17.98 -8.02
N SER A 70 -16.76 -19.00 -7.48
CA SER A 70 -18.09 -18.89 -6.88
C SER A 70 -18.10 -18.36 -5.44
N LYS A 71 -16.93 -18.27 -4.80
CA LYS A 71 -16.71 -17.71 -3.47
C LYS A 71 -15.81 -16.48 -3.59
N SER A 72 -16.41 -15.36 -3.99
CA SER A 72 -15.73 -14.07 -3.87
C SER A 72 -15.24 -13.92 -2.43
N MET A 73 -13.98 -13.50 -2.26
CA MET A 73 -13.55 -13.10 -0.93
C MET A 73 -14.46 -11.96 -0.47
N PRO A 74 -14.80 -11.90 0.81
CA PRO A 74 -15.53 -10.76 1.31
C PRO A 74 -14.72 -9.49 1.00
N PRO A 75 -15.37 -8.40 0.58
CA PRO A 75 -14.71 -7.12 0.28
C PRO A 75 -13.98 -6.63 1.53
N LYS A 76 -12.70 -6.28 1.42
CA LYS A 76 -11.83 -5.96 2.58
C LYS A 76 -11.03 -4.70 2.32
N PRO A 77 -10.69 -3.94 3.38
CA PRO A 77 -9.79 -2.81 3.24
C PRO A 77 -8.44 -3.19 2.61
N ALA A 78 -8.00 -2.38 1.65
CA ALA A 78 -6.76 -2.57 0.91
C ALA A 78 -5.70 -1.52 1.28
N PHE A 79 -4.46 -1.96 1.49
CA PHE A 79 -3.32 -1.07 1.73
C PHE A 79 -2.01 -1.70 1.25
N VAL A 80 -0.98 -0.89 1.00
CA VAL A 80 0.27 -1.34 0.36
C VAL A 80 0.92 -2.47 1.15
N GLY A 81 1.23 -3.56 0.45
CA GLY A 81 1.92 -4.71 1.02
C GLY A 81 1.13 -5.52 2.05
N GLY A 82 -0.11 -5.16 2.36
CA GLY A 82 -0.84 -5.75 3.49
C GLY A 82 -0.06 -5.55 4.79
N ALA A 83 0.13 -6.60 5.58
CA ALA A 83 0.86 -6.52 6.84
C ALA A 83 2.31 -6.01 6.67
N ALA A 84 2.93 -6.24 5.49
CA ALA A 84 4.28 -5.77 5.22
C ALA A 84 4.42 -4.25 5.18
N GLY A 85 3.39 -3.51 4.71
CA GLY A 85 3.41 -2.05 4.72
C GLY A 85 3.53 -1.50 6.14
N TRP A 86 2.80 -2.09 7.08
CA TRP A 86 2.88 -1.73 8.50
C TRP A 86 4.22 -2.07 9.13
N VAL A 87 4.81 -3.22 8.78
CA VAL A 87 6.18 -3.54 9.23
C VAL A 87 7.16 -2.47 8.76
N VAL A 88 7.09 -2.05 7.49
CA VAL A 88 7.93 -0.96 6.96
C VAL A 88 7.72 0.33 7.75
N MET A 89 6.49 0.72 8.06
CA MET A 89 6.23 1.91 8.87
C MET A 89 6.81 1.84 10.29
N TYR A 90 6.72 0.69 10.97
CA TYR A 90 7.34 0.51 12.28
C TYR A 90 8.88 0.48 12.20
N LEU A 91 9.45 -0.06 11.11
CA LEU A 91 10.89 0.06 10.86
C LEU A 91 11.27 1.54 10.70
N MET A 92 10.50 2.32 9.94
CA MET A 92 10.71 3.76 9.76
C MET A 92 10.55 4.55 11.08
N SER A 93 9.81 4.04 12.06
CA SER A 93 9.73 4.60 13.41
C SER A 93 10.90 4.19 14.32
N GLY A 94 11.85 3.40 13.80
CA GLY A 94 13.08 2.95 14.45
C GLY A 94 13.00 1.62 15.16
N GLN A 95 11.96 0.82 14.93
CA GLN A 95 11.91 -0.52 15.51
C GLN A 95 12.85 -1.49 14.78
N THR A 96 13.26 -2.55 15.48
CA THR A 96 13.86 -3.73 14.84
C THR A 96 12.81 -4.50 14.05
N LEU A 97 13.22 -5.37 13.12
CA LEU A 97 12.29 -6.20 12.36
C LEU A 97 11.37 -7.04 13.25
N GLU A 98 11.92 -7.65 14.30
CA GLU A 98 11.16 -8.45 15.26
C GLU A 98 10.08 -7.60 15.95
N ASN A 99 10.46 -6.45 16.50
CA ASN A 99 9.52 -5.56 17.16
C ASN A 99 8.48 -5.00 16.18
N ALA A 100 8.87 -4.68 14.95
CA ALA A 100 7.96 -4.20 13.91
C ALA A 100 6.90 -5.24 13.56
N VAL A 101 7.26 -6.52 13.46
CA VAL A 101 6.32 -7.62 13.25
C VAL A 101 5.38 -7.81 14.44
N ILE A 102 5.91 -7.75 15.67
CA ILE A 102 5.10 -7.83 16.91
C ILE A 102 4.10 -6.66 16.98
N SER A 103 4.55 -5.43 16.72
CA SER A 103 3.73 -4.23 16.71
C SER A 103 2.65 -4.30 15.63
N THR A 104 3.00 -4.80 14.44
CA THR A 104 2.03 -5.04 13.35
C THR A 104 0.94 -6.02 13.79
N LYS A 105 1.32 -7.15 14.40
CA LYS A 105 0.34 -8.13 14.91
C LYS A 105 -0.59 -7.53 15.95
N ARG A 106 -0.06 -6.73 16.88
CA ARG A 106 -0.85 -6.04 17.92
C ARG A 106 -1.80 -5.01 17.32
N LEU A 107 -1.37 -4.28 16.30
CA LEU A 107 -2.21 -3.32 15.59
C LEU A 107 -3.40 -4.02 14.93
N TYR A 108 -3.15 -5.12 14.20
CA TYR A 108 -4.22 -5.92 13.59
C TYR A 108 -5.26 -6.40 14.61
N GLN A 109 -4.81 -6.87 15.77
CA GLN A 109 -5.69 -7.28 16.87
C GLN A 109 -6.52 -6.10 17.43
N LYS A 110 -5.88 -4.97 17.71
CA LYS A 110 -6.54 -3.76 18.25
C LYS A 110 -7.55 -3.15 17.29
N MET A 111 -7.29 -3.27 15.99
CA MET A 111 -8.18 -2.79 14.95
C MET A 111 -9.26 -3.80 14.54
N ASN A 112 -9.21 -5.03 15.08
CA ASN A 112 -10.07 -6.12 14.65
C ASN A 112 -10.01 -6.33 13.11
N TRP A 113 -8.80 -6.28 12.55
CA TRP A 113 -8.50 -6.60 11.15
C TRP A 113 -8.14 -8.07 10.95
N GLY A 114 -8.42 -8.91 11.96
CA GLY A 114 -8.14 -10.35 11.99
C GLY A 114 -6.68 -10.69 11.71
N ASP A 115 -6.45 -11.71 10.90
CA ASP A 115 -5.11 -12.25 10.68
C ASP A 115 -4.28 -11.34 9.78
N MET A 116 -2.99 -11.23 10.09
CA MET A 116 -2.02 -10.59 9.19
C MET A 116 -2.00 -11.35 7.87
N GLU A 117 -2.12 -10.64 6.76
CA GLU A 117 -2.07 -11.21 5.42
C GLU A 117 -0.83 -10.68 4.67
N ILE A 118 -0.13 -11.60 4.02
CA ILE A 118 0.92 -11.32 3.04
C ILE A 118 0.63 -12.15 1.79
N HIS A 119 1.12 -11.73 0.63
CA HIS A 119 0.91 -12.49 -0.60
C HIS A 119 2.20 -12.78 -1.34
N THR A 120 2.14 -13.82 -2.15
CA THR A 120 3.10 -14.21 -3.17
C THR A 120 2.35 -14.39 -4.50
N ASP A 121 3.05 -14.77 -5.55
CA ASP A 121 2.44 -15.18 -6.82
C ASP A 121 3.07 -16.49 -7.32
N ASN A 122 2.50 -17.02 -8.40
CA ASN A 122 2.95 -18.22 -9.08
C ASN A 122 4.04 -17.98 -10.14
N HIS A 123 4.61 -16.77 -10.20
CA HIS A 123 5.60 -16.39 -11.23
C HIS A 123 6.94 -15.94 -10.65
N SER A 124 7.05 -15.74 -9.34
CA SER A 124 8.26 -15.25 -8.68
C SER A 124 9.40 -16.27 -8.74
N HIS A 125 10.61 -15.78 -9.05
CA HIS A 125 11.85 -16.56 -9.12
C HIS A 125 12.62 -16.53 -7.79
N GLU A 126 13.67 -17.36 -7.69
CA GLU A 126 14.56 -17.39 -6.52
C GLU A 126 15.07 -15.98 -6.16
N GLY A 127 14.98 -15.64 -4.87
CA GLY A 127 15.43 -14.34 -4.34
C GLY A 127 14.43 -13.18 -4.47
N GLN A 128 13.26 -13.40 -5.08
CA GLN A 128 12.16 -12.43 -5.13
C GLN A 128 10.95 -12.93 -4.33
N VAL A 129 10.12 -11.99 -3.90
CA VAL A 129 8.79 -12.26 -3.35
C VAL A 129 7.76 -11.82 -4.37
N GLY A 130 6.66 -12.58 -4.55
CA GLY A 130 5.62 -12.22 -5.52
C GLY A 130 4.88 -10.90 -5.23
N CYS A 131 5.15 -10.28 -4.08
CA CYS A 131 4.67 -8.96 -3.70
C CYS A 131 5.57 -7.86 -4.27
N GLY A 132 5.05 -7.11 -5.25
CA GLY A 132 5.75 -5.99 -5.90
C GLY A 132 6.27 -4.95 -4.91
N PHE A 133 5.47 -4.58 -3.90
CA PHE A 133 5.89 -3.64 -2.84
C PHE A 133 7.18 -4.09 -2.15
N LEU A 134 7.27 -5.34 -1.73
CA LEU A 134 8.45 -5.85 -1.01
C LEU A 134 9.70 -5.88 -1.90
N ASN A 135 9.55 -5.99 -3.22
CA ASN A 135 10.67 -5.91 -4.16
C ASN A 135 11.18 -4.47 -4.34
N VAL A 136 10.33 -3.46 -4.14
CA VAL A 136 10.69 -2.02 -4.30
C VAL A 136 10.77 -1.24 -2.99
N GLN A 137 10.53 -1.90 -1.84
CA GLN A 137 10.34 -1.24 -0.56
C GLN A 137 11.52 -0.35 -0.13
N GLN A 138 12.76 -0.73 -0.46
CA GLN A 138 13.92 0.07 -0.11
C GLN A 138 13.91 1.40 -0.88
N SER A 139 13.64 1.37 -2.19
CA SER A 139 13.53 2.57 -3.01
C SER A 139 12.36 3.45 -2.55
N VAL A 140 11.24 2.85 -2.14
CA VAL A 140 10.11 3.58 -1.55
C VAL A 140 10.51 4.27 -0.24
N ILE A 141 11.24 3.59 0.64
CA ILE A 141 11.79 4.19 1.88
C ILE A 141 12.71 5.37 1.54
N ASP A 142 13.57 5.22 0.53
CA ASP A 142 14.52 6.26 0.13
C ASP A 142 13.80 7.50 -0.43
N VAL A 143 12.73 7.32 -1.20
CA VAL A 143 11.82 8.41 -1.62
C VAL A 143 11.23 9.12 -0.40
N LEU A 144 10.66 8.38 0.54
CA LEU A 144 10.01 8.96 1.72
C LEU A 144 10.99 9.74 2.62
N LYS A 145 12.25 9.29 2.70
CA LYS A 145 13.33 10.03 3.37
C LYS A 145 13.64 11.34 2.65
N GLN A 146 13.72 11.34 1.32
CA GLN A 146 13.97 12.55 0.53
C GLN A 146 12.81 13.57 0.65
N LEU A 147 11.57 13.10 0.79
CA LEU A 147 10.41 13.95 1.03
C LEU A 147 10.41 14.62 2.42
N ASN A 148 11.28 14.16 3.34
CA ASN A 148 11.46 14.69 4.69
C ASN A 148 10.13 14.81 5.48
N ILE A 149 9.27 13.79 5.38
CA ILE A 149 8.02 13.76 6.14
C ILE A 149 8.34 13.66 7.64
N PRO A 150 7.84 14.58 8.49
CA PRO A 150 8.14 14.60 9.91
C PRO A 150 7.83 13.27 10.62
N GLY A 151 8.77 12.81 11.46
CA GLY A 151 8.61 11.67 12.36
C GLY A 151 9.08 10.30 11.84
N LEU A 152 9.81 10.26 10.72
CA LEU A 152 10.38 9.03 10.14
C LEU A 152 11.87 9.12 9.82
N SER A 153 12.58 10.02 10.47
CA SER A 153 13.99 10.30 10.19
C SER A 153 14.97 9.26 10.74
N LYS A 154 14.49 8.09 11.17
CA LYS A 154 15.39 7.08 11.75
C LYS A 154 15.99 6.22 10.66
N GLU A 155 17.30 5.98 10.77
CA GLU A 155 17.98 5.04 9.90
C GLU A 155 17.38 3.66 10.07
N ILE A 156 16.87 3.12 8.98
CA ILE A 156 16.47 1.73 8.88
C ILE A 156 17.70 0.97 8.40
N ASN A 157 18.17 0.01 9.19
CA ASN A 157 19.14 -0.97 8.72
C ASN A 157 18.57 -1.62 7.45
N LYS A 158 19.36 -1.75 6.37
CA LYS A 158 18.91 -2.35 5.12
C LYS A 158 18.34 -3.75 5.38
N ILE A 159 17.02 -3.86 5.43
CA ILE A 159 16.26 -5.10 5.55
C ILE A 159 15.62 -5.30 4.18
N ASN A 160 15.91 -6.42 3.52
CA ASN A 160 15.31 -6.72 2.23
C ASN A 160 13.86 -7.24 2.39
N GLY A 161 13.08 -7.16 1.31
CA GLY A 161 11.68 -7.59 1.34
C GLY A 161 11.48 -9.08 1.65
N VAL A 162 12.45 -9.93 1.29
CA VAL A 162 12.42 -11.37 1.60
C VAL A 162 12.48 -11.59 3.11
N ALA A 163 13.30 -10.85 3.84
CA ALA A 163 13.39 -10.93 5.29
C ALA A 163 12.07 -10.52 5.97
N ILE A 164 11.43 -9.44 5.49
CA ILE A 164 10.11 -9.01 5.98
C ILE A 164 9.07 -10.11 5.73
N PHE A 165 9.03 -10.66 4.52
CA PHE A 165 8.11 -11.73 4.16
C PHE A 165 8.26 -12.96 5.06
N GLN A 166 9.49 -13.44 5.26
CA GLN A 166 9.76 -14.61 6.10
C GLN A 166 9.44 -14.33 7.57
N ALA A 167 9.75 -13.14 8.09
CA ALA A 167 9.43 -12.78 9.46
C ALA A 167 7.91 -12.77 9.71
N LEU A 168 7.13 -12.22 8.77
CA LEU A 168 5.66 -12.24 8.85
C LEU A 168 5.11 -13.66 8.73
N LYS A 169 5.61 -14.46 7.79
CA LYS A 169 5.23 -15.87 7.63
C LYS A 169 5.49 -16.66 8.92
N ASN A 170 6.67 -16.52 9.52
CA ASN A 170 7.05 -17.18 10.76
C ASN A 170 6.21 -16.71 11.96
N ALA A 171 5.72 -15.47 11.93
CA ALA A 171 4.81 -14.93 12.95
C ALA A 171 3.34 -15.39 12.79
N GLY A 172 3.06 -16.24 11.80
CA GLY A 172 1.75 -16.81 11.51
C GLY A 172 0.90 -15.98 10.55
N ALA A 173 1.49 -15.09 9.75
CA ALA A 173 0.73 -14.39 8.71
C ALA A 173 0.19 -15.38 7.68
N LYS A 174 -1.07 -15.20 7.29
CA LYS A 174 -1.70 -15.95 6.20
C LYS A 174 -1.02 -15.57 4.88
N VAL A 175 -0.50 -16.57 4.17
CA VAL A 175 0.09 -16.39 2.84
C VAL A 175 -0.98 -16.63 1.78
N ILE A 176 -1.23 -15.62 0.95
CA ILE A 176 -2.14 -15.70 -0.20
C ILE A 176 -1.33 -15.82 -1.49
N THR A 177 -1.73 -16.71 -2.39
CA THR A 177 -1.11 -16.83 -3.72
C THR A 177 -1.97 -16.10 -4.74
N LEU A 178 -1.39 -15.11 -5.42
CA LEU A 178 -2.02 -14.40 -6.53
C LEU A 178 -1.72 -15.11 -7.87
N THR A 179 -2.61 -14.93 -8.83
CA THR A 179 -2.47 -15.47 -10.19
C THR A 179 -2.74 -14.40 -11.25
N GLY A 180 -2.33 -14.66 -12.49
CA GLY A 180 -2.43 -13.71 -13.59
C GLY A 180 -1.31 -12.67 -13.61
N ALA A 181 -1.34 -11.84 -14.65
CA ALA A 181 -0.40 -10.74 -14.83
C ALA A 181 -1.03 -9.43 -14.35
N HIS A 182 -0.20 -8.51 -13.85
CA HIS A 182 -0.64 -7.14 -13.60
C HIS A 182 -1.18 -6.52 -14.88
N LYS A 183 -2.34 -5.88 -14.80
CA LYS A 183 -2.90 -5.05 -15.88
C LYS A 183 -2.48 -3.59 -15.67
N ALA A 184 -1.25 -3.36 -15.20
CA ALA A 184 -0.78 -2.07 -14.69
C ALA A 184 -0.94 -0.90 -15.68
N SER A 185 -0.81 -1.13 -16.99
CA SER A 185 -1.03 -0.09 -18.02
C SER A 185 -2.50 0.33 -18.17
N GLN A 186 -3.43 -0.42 -17.60
CA GLN A 186 -4.87 -0.14 -17.55
C GLN A 186 -5.34 0.17 -16.12
N ALA A 187 -4.51 -0.11 -15.12
CA ALA A 187 -4.90 -0.01 -13.74
C ALA A 187 -4.96 1.46 -13.31
N LYS A 188 -6.04 1.83 -12.63
CA LYS A 188 -6.12 3.09 -11.91
C LYS A 188 -5.58 2.91 -10.49
N VAL A 189 -5.29 4.00 -9.80
CA VAL A 189 -5.07 4.00 -8.35
C VAL A 189 -6.27 4.65 -7.71
N VAL A 190 -7.00 3.90 -6.90
CA VAL A 190 -8.21 4.40 -6.25
C VAL A 190 -7.89 4.70 -4.80
N ILE A 191 -8.01 5.95 -4.40
CA ILE A 191 -7.88 6.41 -3.02
C ILE A 191 -9.29 6.53 -2.44
N ASN A 192 -9.69 5.56 -1.64
CA ASN A 192 -11.02 5.50 -1.06
C ASN A 192 -11.06 6.08 0.37
N GLN A 193 -11.76 7.19 0.54
CA GLN A 193 -12.02 7.85 1.83
C GLN A 193 -13.43 7.57 2.37
N VAL A 194 -14.26 6.80 1.65
CA VAL A 194 -15.63 6.46 2.07
C VAL A 194 -15.57 5.42 3.20
N VAL A 195 -15.86 5.88 4.42
CA VAL A 195 -15.75 5.09 5.65
C VAL A 195 -16.59 3.82 5.60
N GLY A 196 -15.99 2.68 5.97
CA GLY A 196 -16.68 1.40 6.05
C GLY A 196 -16.92 0.74 4.69
N LYS A 197 -16.50 1.36 3.59
CA LYS A 197 -16.70 0.84 2.24
C LYS A 197 -15.40 0.40 1.59
N THR A 198 -15.46 -0.51 0.63
CA THR A 198 -14.33 -0.91 -0.21
C THR A 198 -14.85 -1.45 -1.55
N LEU A 199 -13.96 -1.90 -2.43
CA LEU A 199 -14.30 -2.44 -3.74
C LEU A 199 -13.96 -3.92 -3.81
N ASP A 200 -14.74 -4.68 -4.58
CA ASP A 200 -14.44 -6.08 -4.85
C ASP A 200 -13.24 -6.21 -5.80
N ARG A 201 -12.16 -6.84 -5.31
CA ARG A 201 -10.92 -7.03 -6.09
C ARG A 201 -11.16 -7.76 -7.41
N GLN A 202 -12.00 -8.80 -7.43
CA GLN A 202 -12.23 -9.59 -8.65
C GLN A 202 -12.95 -8.74 -9.70
N LYS A 203 -13.99 -8.01 -9.29
CA LYS A 203 -14.72 -7.08 -10.16
C LYS A 203 -13.82 -5.99 -10.71
N LEU A 204 -12.92 -5.43 -9.90
CA LEU A 204 -11.90 -4.49 -10.36
C LEU A 204 -11.01 -5.14 -11.42
N TYR A 205 -10.43 -6.31 -11.14
CA TYR A 205 -9.54 -6.99 -12.08
C TYR A 205 -10.19 -7.30 -13.44
N ASP A 206 -11.47 -7.66 -13.45
CA ASP A 206 -12.18 -8.05 -14.67
C ASP A 206 -12.63 -6.86 -15.51
N GLN A 207 -13.10 -5.78 -14.88
CA GLN A 207 -13.78 -4.68 -15.58
C GLN A 207 -12.99 -3.38 -15.60
N ASN A 208 -12.35 -3.02 -14.49
CA ASN A 208 -11.66 -1.74 -14.35
C ASN A 208 -10.53 -1.87 -13.32
N PRO A 209 -9.39 -2.47 -13.73
CA PRO A 209 -8.32 -2.83 -12.81
C PRO A 209 -7.89 -1.62 -11.98
N ALA A 210 -7.67 -1.83 -10.68
CA ALA A 210 -7.23 -0.75 -9.83
C ALA A 210 -6.37 -1.23 -8.66
N PHE A 211 -5.34 -0.45 -8.37
CA PHE A 211 -4.65 -0.46 -7.10
C PHE A 211 -5.49 0.33 -6.10
N LEU A 212 -6.24 -0.38 -5.26
CA LEU A 212 -7.12 0.23 -4.28
C LEU A 212 -6.37 0.53 -2.98
N TRP A 213 -6.40 1.78 -2.54
CA TRP A 213 -6.03 2.19 -1.18
C TRP A 213 -7.29 2.63 -0.42
N ASP A 214 -7.69 1.87 0.58
CA ASP A 214 -8.72 2.26 1.53
C ASP A 214 -8.14 3.19 2.61
N ALA A 215 -7.99 4.46 2.24
CA ALA A 215 -7.45 5.52 3.08
C ALA A 215 -8.24 5.68 4.38
N TRP A 216 -9.57 5.55 4.35
CA TRP A 216 -10.41 5.64 5.55
C TRP A 216 -10.01 4.62 6.63
N ALA A 217 -9.56 3.43 6.21
CA ALA A 217 -9.22 2.34 7.11
C ALA A 217 -7.85 2.54 7.75
N THR A 218 -6.94 3.25 7.08
CA THR A 218 -5.53 3.33 7.46
C THR A 218 -5.10 4.70 7.98
N ALA A 219 -5.75 5.78 7.56
CA ALA A 219 -5.42 7.16 7.90
C ALA A 219 -6.50 7.81 8.79
N ASN A 220 -6.66 7.29 10.01
CA ASN A 220 -7.61 7.84 10.98
C ASN A 220 -7.03 7.90 12.40
N ASN A 221 -7.64 8.70 13.29
CA ASN A 221 -7.16 8.93 14.66
C ASN A 221 -7.04 7.66 15.50
N LYS A 222 -7.92 6.67 15.29
CA LYS A 222 -7.88 5.42 16.05
C LYS A 222 -6.62 4.64 15.70
N VAL A 223 -6.37 4.44 14.42
CA VAL A 223 -5.16 3.75 13.93
C VAL A 223 -3.90 4.50 14.33
N LEU A 224 -3.88 5.83 14.15
CA LEU A 224 -2.76 6.68 14.55
C LEU A 224 -2.43 6.53 16.04
N THR A 225 -3.45 6.57 16.90
CA THR A 225 -3.27 6.47 18.35
C THR A 225 -2.59 5.16 18.72
N GLU A 226 -3.09 4.05 18.16
CA GLU A 226 -2.52 2.72 18.40
C GLU A 226 -1.12 2.58 17.80
N PHE A 227 -0.90 3.11 16.60
CA PHE A 227 0.41 3.16 15.98
C PHE A 227 1.40 3.91 16.85
N ASN A 228 1.08 5.14 17.28
CA ASN A 228 1.95 5.96 18.13
C ASN A 228 2.27 5.28 19.45
N GLN A 229 1.29 4.62 20.08
CA GLN A 229 1.51 3.88 21.31
C GLN A 229 2.48 2.70 21.11
N LEU A 230 2.31 1.93 20.03
CA LEU A 230 3.16 0.78 19.73
C LEU A 230 4.54 1.20 19.24
N ALA A 231 4.62 2.27 18.45
CA ALA A 231 5.84 2.84 17.88
C ALA A 231 6.64 3.69 18.88
N GLN A 232 6.01 4.10 19.98
CA GLN A 232 6.54 5.10 20.92
C GLN A 232 6.90 6.41 20.20
N THR A 233 5.97 6.89 19.36
CA THR A 233 6.09 8.11 18.58
C THR A 233 4.97 9.10 18.91
N ASN A 234 5.09 10.33 18.42
CA ASN A 234 4.09 11.39 18.55
C ASN A 234 3.68 11.95 17.19
N LEU A 235 3.50 11.09 16.18
CA LEU A 235 3.08 11.51 14.86
C LEU A 235 1.71 12.20 14.92
N GLU A 236 1.58 13.29 14.18
CA GLU A 236 0.31 13.94 13.93
C GLU A 236 -0.43 13.22 12.78
N LEU A 237 -1.76 13.32 12.78
CA LEU A 237 -2.60 12.63 11.79
C LEU A 237 -2.27 13.03 10.36
N ASP A 238 -1.98 14.31 10.13
CA ASP A 238 -1.62 14.79 8.80
C ASP A 238 -0.31 14.15 8.31
N ASN A 239 0.75 14.16 9.12
CA ASN A 239 2.02 13.50 8.79
C ASN A 239 1.87 11.98 8.59
N PHE A 240 1.04 11.33 9.40
CA PHE A 240 0.74 9.91 9.26
C PHE A 240 -0.02 9.60 7.96
N THR A 241 -0.97 10.46 7.58
CA THR A 241 -1.73 10.34 6.33
C THR A 241 -0.84 10.57 5.12
N ARG A 242 0.03 11.59 5.17
CA ARG A 242 1.05 11.86 4.13
C ARG A 242 1.99 10.67 3.93
N LEU A 243 2.42 10.03 5.02
CA LEU A 243 3.25 8.85 4.97
C LEU A 243 2.54 7.69 4.25
N GLN A 244 1.29 7.40 4.63
CA GLN A 244 0.50 6.39 3.95
C GLN A 244 0.35 6.71 2.46
N ALA A 245 0.00 7.96 2.12
CA ALA A 245 -0.10 8.39 0.73
C ALA A 245 1.23 8.20 -0.03
N GLY A 246 2.35 8.60 0.55
CA GLY A 246 3.67 8.44 -0.04
C GLY A 246 4.05 6.98 -0.27
N LEU A 247 3.78 6.08 0.70
CA LEU A 247 3.98 4.64 0.54
C LEU A 247 3.19 4.09 -0.66
N HIS A 248 1.92 4.48 -0.79
CA HIS A 248 1.04 4.02 -1.86
C HIS A 248 1.46 4.55 -3.23
N LEU A 249 1.66 5.87 -3.34
CA LEU A 249 2.00 6.52 -4.60
C LEU A 249 3.39 6.11 -5.08
N ALA A 250 4.42 6.12 -4.23
CA ALA A 250 5.77 5.73 -4.62
C ALA A 250 5.83 4.26 -5.06
N THR A 251 5.16 3.36 -4.33
CA THR A 251 5.06 1.94 -4.72
C THR A 251 4.43 1.80 -6.10
N GLY A 252 3.29 2.48 -6.33
CA GLY A 252 2.64 2.44 -7.62
C GLY A 252 3.50 3.01 -8.74
N MET A 253 4.29 4.05 -8.49
CA MET A 253 5.19 4.63 -9.50
C MET A 253 6.35 3.69 -9.86
N PHE A 254 7.00 3.06 -8.87
CA PHE A 254 8.05 2.06 -9.11
C PHE A 254 7.54 0.83 -9.86
N LEU A 255 6.28 0.44 -9.63
CA LEU A 255 5.63 -0.67 -10.34
C LEU A 255 5.02 -0.22 -11.68
N ASN A 256 5.21 1.04 -12.10
CA ASN A 256 4.65 1.65 -13.30
C ASN A 256 3.11 1.53 -13.38
N ALA A 257 2.47 1.52 -12.21
CA ALA A 257 1.02 1.52 -12.01
C ALA A 257 0.46 2.93 -11.77
N VAL A 258 1.28 3.84 -11.24
CA VAL A 258 0.94 5.26 -11.04
C VAL A 258 1.75 6.10 -12.00
N ARG A 259 1.09 7.03 -12.67
CA ARG A 259 1.72 8.14 -13.40
C ARG A 259 1.03 9.43 -12.97
N LEU A 260 1.81 10.39 -12.48
CA LEU A 260 1.31 11.69 -12.02
C LEU A 260 1.54 12.80 -13.04
N ASP A 261 2.38 12.53 -14.04
CA ASP A 261 2.72 13.38 -15.17
C ASP A 261 2.19 12.79 -16.49
N GLY A 262 1.11 13.36 -17.02
CA GLY A 262 0.54 12.93 -18.29
C GLY A 262 -0.90 13.38 -18.52
N ALA A 263 -1.36 13.26 -19.77
CA ALA A 263 -2.76 13.54 -20.15
C ALA A 263 -3.76 12.50 -19.58
N GLU A 264 -3.28 11.30 -19.24
CA GLU A 264 -4.07 10.23 -18.63
C GLU A 264 -3.80 10.21 -17.12
N LYS A 265 -4.52 11.06 -16.37
CA LYS A 265 -4.58 10.95 -14.92
C LYS A 265 -5.16 9.57 -14.55
N ASN A 266 -4.37 8.74 -13.89
CA ASN A 266 -4.74 7.36 -13.56
C ASN A 266 -5.11 7.17 -12.10
N VAL A 267 -5.43 8.24 -11.37
CA VAL A 267 -5.70 8.16 -9.93
C VAL A 267 -7.08 8.75 -9.65
N VAL A 268 -7.90 8.05 -8.86
CA VAL A 268 -9.29 8.39 -8.55
C VAL A 268 -9.44 8.56 -7.04
N MET A 269 -10.09 9.64 -6.60
CA MET A 269 -10.46 9.81 -5.19
C MET A 269 -11.95 9.50 -5.01
N LEU A 270 -12.28 8.69 -4.01
CA LEU A 270 -13.66 8.48 -3.56
C LEU A 270 -13.81 9.15 -2.20
N SER A 271 -14.79 10.01 -2.05
CA SER A 271 -15.09 10.78 -0.83
C SER A 271 -16.55 10.67 -0.45
#